data_AF-A0AAU2SNH5-F1
#
_entry.id   AF-A0AAU2SNH5-F1
#
_cell.length_a   1.000
_cell.length_b   1.000
_cell.length_c   1.000
_cell.angle_alpha   90.00
_cell.angle_beta   90.00
_cell.angle_gamma   90.00
#
_symmetry.space_group_name_H-M   'P 1'
#
loop_
_entity.id
_entity.type
_entity.pdbx_description
1 polymer ?
#
loop_
_entity_poly.entity_id
_entity_poly.type
_entity_poly.pdbx_seq_one_letter_code
_entity_poly.pdbx_strand_id
1 'polypeptide(L)' 'MSGRPQSERSDWTDLDLLTREEAHGRLLTEIAETDVRLAELGDGDSGTDRDRDERELLRSRLRALREAADDLTDHAKRG' A
#
# COMPACT_ATOMS: atom_id res chain seq x y z
N MET A 1 -28.04 -15.36 -39.33
CA MET A 1 -26.61 -15.13 -39.06
C MET A 1 -26.51 -14.15 -37.90
N SER A 2 -26.29 -14.65 -36.70
CA SER A 2 -26.10 -13.80 -35.51
C SER A 2 -24.65 -13.94 -35.07
N GLY A 3 -23.82 -12.98 -35.49
CA GLY A 3 -22.48 -12.81 -34.94
C GLY A 3 -22.62 -12.42 -33.47
N ARG A 4 -22.07 -13.23 -32.58
CA ARG A 4 -21.89 -12.82 -31.18
C ARG A 4 -20.70 -11.87 -31.15
N PRO A 5 -20.84 -10.62 -30.65
CA PRO A 5 -19.67 -9.90 -30.19
C PRO A 5 -19.14 -10.69 -29.00
N GLN A 6 -17.93 -11.24 -29.15
CA GLN A 6 -17.14 -11.70 -28.02
C GLN A 6 -16.98 -10.48 -27.14
N SER A 7 -17.72 -10.43 -26.03
CA SER A 7 -17.45 -9.47 -24.99
C SER A 7 -15.95 -9.53 -24.72
N GLU A 8 -15.30 -8.37 -24.78
CA GLU A 8 -13.99 -8.04 -24.25
C GLU A 8 -14.04 -8.24 -22.72
N ARG A 9 -14.34 -9.48 -22.32
CA ARG A 9 -14.54 -9.91 -20.95
C ARG A 9 -13.14 -10.08 -20.37
N SER A 10 -12.66 -8.97 -19.86
CA SER A 10 -11.87 -8.94 -18.66
C SER A 10 -10.47 -9.53 -18.82
N ASP A 11 -9.60 -8.77 -19.49
CA ASP A 11 -8.13 -8.84 -19.33
C ASP A 11 -7.67 -8.54 -17.88
N TRP A 12 -8.61 -8.31 -16.95
CA TRP A 12 -8.38 -8.19 -15.52
C TRP A 12 -8.47 -9.53 -14.78
N THR A 13 -8.84 -10.62 -15.46
CA THR A 13 -9.07 -11.94 -14.83
C THR A 13 -7.79 -12.77 -14.70
N ASP A 14 -6.72 -12.43 -15.42
CA ASP A 14 -5.40 -13.06 -15.32
C ASP A 14 -4.44 -12.31 -14.38
N LEU A 15 -4.98 -11.49 -13.46
CA LEU A 15 -4.18 -10.94 -12.37
C LEU A 15 -4.08 -12.01 -11.29
N ASP A 16 -2.89 -12.57 -11.09
CA ASP A 16 -2.58 -13.42 -9.95
C ASP A 16 -2.83 -12.60 -8.67
N LEU A 17 -4.00 -12.82 -8.06
CA LEU A 17 -4.41 -12.10 -6.87
C LEU A 17 -3.57 -12.64 -5.71
N LEU A 18 -2.86 -11.73 -5.05
CA LEU A 18 -2.11 -12.08 -3.86
C LEU A 18 -3.01 -12.74 -2.82
N THR A 19 -2.48 -13.77 -2.19
CA THR A 19 -3.06 -14.23 -0.94
C THR A 19 -3.03 -13.10 0.09
N ARG A 20 -3.90 -13.20 1.08
CA ARG A 20 -3.93 -12.21 2.16
C ARG A 20 -2.59 -12.12 2.90
N GLU A 21 -1.93 -13.24 3.12
CA GLU A 21 -0.62 -13.29 3.78
C GLU A 21 0.44 -12.57 2.94
N GLU A 22 0.45 -12.80 1.63
CA GLU A 22 1.37 -12.09 0.71
C GLU A 22 1.06 -10.59 0.63
N ALA A 23 -0.22 -10.20 0.60
CA ALA A 23 -0.62 -8.80 0.61
C ALA A 23 -0.18 -8.12 1.91
N HIS A 24 -0.40 -8.76 3.06
CA HIS A 24 0.05 -8.26 4.35
C HIS A 24 1.58 -8.17 4.43
N GLY A 25 2.30 -9.19 3.96
CA GLY A 25 3.76 -9.18 3.88
C GLY A 25 4.30 -8.01 3.04
N ARG A 26 3.67 -7.71 1.91
CA ARG A 26 4.03 -6.54 1.08
C ARG A 26 3.77 -5.22 1.81
N LEU A 27 2.64 -5.09 2.50
CA LEU A 27 2.36 -3.88 3.30
C LEU A 27 3.40 -3.69 4.40
N LEU A 28 3.82 -4.75 5.09
CA LEU A 28 4.89 -4.66 6.10
C LEU A 28 6.23 -4.20 5.50
N THR A 29 6.59 -4.69 4.31
CA THR A 29 7.78 -4.22 3.60
C THR A 29 7.68 -2.74 3.26
N GLU A 30 6.56 -2.28 2.71
CA GLU A 30 6.36 -0.86 2.40
C GLU A 30 6.37 0.04 3.64
N ILE A 31 5.82 -0.43 4.76
CA ILE A 31 5.88 0.25 6.06
C ILE A 31 7.35 0.42 6.48
N ALA A 32 8.14 -0.65 6.42
CA ALA A 32 9.55 -0.63 6.80
C ALA A 32 10.37 0.34 5.92
N GLU A 33 10.16 0.31 4.60
CA GLU A 33 10.81 1.23 3.68
C GLU A 33 10.44 2.69 3.95
N THR A 34 9.16 2.94 4.26
CA THR A 34 8.66 4.29 4.60
C THR A 34 9.25 4.79 5.92
N ASP A 35 9.35 3.92 6.94
CA ASP A 35 9.97 4.24 8.23
C ASP A 35 11.47 4.56 8.05
N VAL A 36 12.20 3.81 7.22
CA VAL A 36 13.61 4.12 6.88
C VAL A 36 13.71 5.50 6.22
N ARG A 37 12.84 5.80 5.25
CA ARG A 37 12.86 7.10 4.56
C ARG A 37 12.58 8.26 5.52
N LEU A 38 11.66 8.09 6.45
CA LEU A 38 11.40 9.07 7.50
C LEU A 38 12.60 9.28 8.43
N ALA A 39 13.32 8.21 8.77
CA ALA A 39 14.54 8.30 9.56
C ALA A 39 15.67 9.05 8.83
N GLU A 40 15.80 8.86 7.51
CA GLU A 40 16.76 9.60 6.67
C GLU A 40 16.46 11.11 6.63
N LEU A 41 15.19 11.49 6.55
CA LEU A 41 14.75 12.89 6.59
C LEU A 41 14.95 13.51 7.98
N GLY A 42 14.97 12.69 9.03
CA GLY A 42 15.12 13.10 10.42
C GLY A 42 13.88 13.81 10.98
N ASP A 43 13.87 14.00 12.31
CA ASP A 43 12.76 14.66 13.03
C ASP A 43 12.98 16.17 13.23
N GLY A 44 14.09 16.73 12.73
CA GLY A 44 14.44 18.13 12.92
C GLY A 44 13.65 19.11 12.06
N ASP A 45 13.51 20.34 12.54
CA ASP A 45 12.99 21.49 11.75
C ASP A 45 14.02 22.05 10.76
N SER A 46 15.25 21.51 10.80
CA SER A 46 16.43 21.97 10.07
C SER A 46 16.52 21.50 8.61
N GLY A 47 15.49 20.85 8.09
CA GLY A 47 15.37 20.46 6.68
C GLY A 47 14.87 21.61 5.79
N THR A 48 14.91 21.41 4.48
CA THR A 48 14.26 22.33 3.54
C THR A 48 12.72 22.25 3.70
N ASP A 49 11.99 23.26 3.22
CA ASP A 49 10.51 23.20 3.20
C ASP A 49 10.01 21.95 2.46
N ARG A 50 10.71 21.54 1.40
CA ARG A 50 10.44 20.29 0.67
C ARG A 50 10.59 19.05 1.55
N ASP A 51 11.63 18.99 2.39
CA ASP A 51 11.85 17.84 3.28
C ASP A 51 10.75 17.75 4.35
N ARG A 52 10.25 18.91 4.80
CA ARG A 52 9.12 19.00 5.74
C ARG A 52 7.84 18.49 5.10
N ASP A 53 7.54 18.93 3.88
CA ASP A 53 6.37 18.49 3.12
C ASP A 53 6.44 16.99 2.79
N GLU A 54 7.59 16.49 2.35
CA GLU A 54 7.82 15.06 2.07
C GLU A 54 7.59 14.22 3.33
N ARG A 55 8.11 14.67 4.47
CA ARG A 55 7.91 13.99 5.76
C ARG A 55 6.45 13.95 6.19
N GLU A 56 5.68 15.02 5.99
CA GLU A 56 4.25 15.03 6.29
C GLU A 56 3.49 14.02 5.42
N LEU A 57 3.77 14.01 4.12
CA LEU A 57 3.19 13.05 3.18
C LEU A 57 3.53 11.61 3.55
N LEU A 58 4.80 11.33 3.88
CA LEU A 58 5.25 10.00 4.29
C LEU A 58 4.62 9.56 5.61
N ARG A 59 4.45 10.47 6.59
CA ARG A 59 3.72 10.16 7.84
C ARG A 59 2.25 9.81 7.57
N SER A 60 1.59 10.54 6.67
CA SER A 60 0.21 10.23 6.27
C SER A 60 0.13 8.88 5.55
N ARG A 61 1.05 8.60 4.62
CA ARG A 61 1.13 7.31 3.91
C ARG A 61 1.37 6.16 4.89
N LEU A 62 2.32 6.32 5.81
CA LEU A 62 2.65 5.31 6.82
C LEU A 62 1.44 4.96 7.67
N ARG A 63 0.66 5.95 8.09
CA ARG A 63 -0.59 5.73 8.83
C ARG A 63 -1.57 4.89 8.01
N ALA A 64 -1.79 5.24 6.75
CA ALA A 64 -2.70 4.51 5.88
C ALA A 64 -2.24 3.06 5.61
N LEU A 65 -0.94 2.85 5.44
CA LEU A 65 -0.37 1.50 5.25
C LEU A 65 -0.56 0.63 6.50
N ARG A 66 -0.34 1.20 7.70
CA ARG A 66 -0.57 0.49 8.97
C ARG A 66 -2.04 0.12 9.16
N GLU A 67 -2.95 1.05 8.89
CA GLU A 67 -4.40 0.80 8.92
C GLU A 67 -4.80 -0.33 7.97
N ALA A 68 -4.30 -0.31 6.72
CA ALA A 68 -4.56 -1.38 5.77
C ALA A 68 -3.99 -2.75 6.21
N ALA A 69 -2.82 -2.77 6.83
CA ALA A 69 -2.21 -4.00 7.35
C ALA A 69 -3.01 -4.58 8.54
N ASP A 70 -3.45 -3.69 9.43
CA ASP A 70 -4.31 -4.05 10.56
C ASP A 70 -5.65 -4.61 10.07
N ASP A 71 -6.29 -3.98 9.08
CA ASP A 71 -7.55 -4.44 8.49
C ASP A 71 -7.46 -5.86 7.90
N LEU A 72 -6.36 -6.17 7.21
CA LEU A 72 -6.11 -7.52 6.68
C LEU A 72 -6.00 -8.55 7.81
N THR A 73 -5.36 -8.15 8.92
CA THR A 73 -5.14 -9.02 10.08
C THR A 73 -6.40 -9.19 10.93
N ASP A 74 -7.17 -8.13 11.15
CA ASP A 74 -8.41 -8.16 11.92
C ASP A 74 -9.52 -8.93 11.22
N HIS A 75 -9.57 -8.88 9.89
CA HIS A 75 -10.46 -9.76 9.15
C HIS A 75 -9.99 -11.22 9.22
N ALA A 76 -8.69 -11.50 9.37
CA ALA A 76 -8.20 -12.88 9.54
C ALA A 76 -8.61 -13.48 10.90
N LYS A 77 -8.79 -12.65 11.94
CA LYS A 77 -9.25 -13.10 13.27
C LYS A 77 -10.76 -13.39 13.35
N ARG A 78 -11.55 -12.93 12.36
CA ARG A 78 -13.03 -13.06 12.36
C ARG A 78 -13.57 -14.18 11.46
N GLY A 79 -12.74 -14.76 10.60
CA GLY A 79 -13.10 -15.90 9.74
C GLY A 79 -12.71 -17.23 10.37
#